data_AF-A0A0F7PPT5-F1
#
_entry.id   AF-A0A0F7PPT5-F1
#
_cell.length_a   1.000
_cell.length_b   1.000
_cell.length_c   1.000
_cell.angle_alpha   90.00
_cell.angle_beta   90.00
_cell.angle_gamma   90.00
#
_symmetry.space_group_name_H-M   'P 1'
#
loop_
_entity.id
_entity.type
_entity.pdbx_description
1 polymer ?
#
loop_
_entity_poly.entity_id
_entity_poly.type
_entity_poly.pdbx_seq_one_letter_code
_entity_poly.pdbx_strand_id
1 'polypeptide(L)' 'MDEPLFEIENWRGNWYYKFGSRYTGPFHRHDDAIAAATRDLVKSGTCHRIPLRVSLARVPSFSDLG' A
#
# COMPACT_ATOMS: atom_id res chain seq x y z
N MET A 1 1.21 -16.69 4.95
CA MET A 1 2.42 -16.39 4.15
C MET A 1 2.47 -14.88 4.05
N ASP A 2 3.27 -14.23 4.89
CA ASP A 2 3.49 -12.79 4.79
C ASP A 2 4.36 -12.55 3.56
N GLU A 3 3.71 -12.20 2.43
CA GLU A 3 4.45 -11.71 1.28
C GLU A 3 5.19 -10.43 1.69
N PRO A 4 6.47 -10.28 1.33
CA PRO A 4 7.20 -9.04 1.58
C PRO A 4 6.46 -7.89 0.90
N LEU A 5 6.13 -6.85 1.67
CA LEU A 5 5.30 -5.72 1.23
C LEU A 5 5.94 -4.90 0.11
N PHE A 6 7.24 -5.10 -0.13
CA PHE A 6 7.98 -4.54 -1.26
C PHE A 6 9.04 -5.53 -1.75
N GLU A 7 9.40 -5.44 -3.03
CA GLU A 7 10.52 -6.18 -3.64
C GLU A 7 11.72 -5.23 -3.83
N ILE A 8 12.95 -5.74 -3.77
CA ILE A 8 14.19 -4.97 -4.04
C ILE A 8 14.89 -5.57 -5.25
N GLU A 9 15.28 -4.74 -6.20
CA GLU A 9 15.93 -5.17 -7.45
C GLU A 9 17.16 -4.31 -7.74
N ASN A 10 18.23 -4.93 -8.25
CA ASN A 10 19.38 -4.21 -8.81
C ASN A 10 19.29 -4.18 -10.33
N TRP A 11 19.33 -2.98 -10.91
CA TRP A 11 19.38 -2.81 -12.35
C TRP A 11 20.48 -1.83 -12.75
N ARG A 12 21.43 -2.33 -13.56
CA ARG A 12 22.59 -1.58 -14.08
C ARG A 12 23.40 -0.89 -12.96
N GLY A 13 23.60 -1.55 -11.83
CA GLY A 13 24.36 -1.02 -10.70
C GLY A 13 23.60 -0.04 -9.81
N ASN A 14 22.32 0.21 -10.10
CA ASN A 14 21.44 0.99 -9.26
C ASN A 14 20.41 0.08 -8.58
N TRP A 15 19.97 0.48 -7.39
CA TRP A 15 18.97 -0.22 -6.62
C TRP A 15 17.60 0.43 -6.80
N TYR A 16 16.58 -0.40 -6.89
CA TYR A 16 15.18 -0.01 -7.01
C TYR A 16 14.38 -0.84 -6.02
N TYR A 17 13.30 -0.27 -5.51
CA TYR A 17 12.30 -1.04 -4.77
C TYR A 17 10.97 -0.96 -5.49
N LYS A 18 10.16 -2.02 -5.38
CA LYS A 18 8.83 -2.11 -5.97
C LYS A 18 7.80 -2.28 -4.87
N PHE A 19 6.79 -1.43 -4.89
CA PHE A 19 5.64 -1.49 -3.98
C PHE A 19 4.36 -1.61 -4.81
N GLY A 20 3.67 -2.75 -4.72
CA GLY A 20 2.56 -3.08 -5.62
C GLY A 20 3.02 -3.11 -7.08
N SER A 21 2.48 -2.21 -7.91
CA SER A 21 2.84 -2.08 -9.33
C SER A 21 3.85 -0.98 -9.64
N ARG A 22 4.34 -0.25 -8.64
CA ARG A 22 5.23 0.90 -8.84
C ARG A 22 6.66 0.57 -8.46
N TYR A 23 7.59 0.96 -9.34
CA TYR A 23 9.02 0.95 -9.08
C TYR A 23 9.48 2.35 -8.64
N THR A 24 10.34 2.40 -7.63
CA THR A 24 10.92 3.63 -7.09
C THR A 24 12.44 3.49 -7.02
N GLY A 25 13.15 4.52 -7.48
CA GLY A 25 14.62 4.60 -7.55
C GLY A 25 15.03 5.62 -8.62
N PRO A 26 16.32 5.65 -9.05
CA PRO A 26 17.44 4.81 -8.62
C PRO A 26 18.03 5.22 -7.26
N PHE A 27 18.54 4.24 -6.52
CA PHE A 27 19.36 4.42 -5.32
C PHE A 27 20.76 3.87 -5.54
N HIS A 28 21.80 4.59 -5.07
CA HIS A 28 23.18 4.14 -5.21
C HIS A 28 23.53 2.98 -4.28
N ARG A 29 22.89 2.90 -3.11
CA ARG A 29 23.11 1.83 -2.12
C ARG A 29 21.84 1.03 -1.91
N HIS A 30 22.03 -0.27 -1.65
CA HIS A 30 20.96 -1.19 -1.30
C HIS A 30 20.19 -0.71 -0.06
N ASP A 31 20.93 -0.27 0.97
CA ASP A 31 20.35 0.19 2.23
C ASP A 31 19.49 1.46 2.05
N ASP A 32 19.85 2.33 1.10
CA ASP A 32 19.06 3.53 0.79
C ASP A 32 17.71 3.16 0.19
N ALA A 33 17.68 2.15 -0.70
CA ALA A 33 16.45 1.63 -1.28
C ALA A 33 15.54 1.01 -0.21
N ILE A 34 16.10 0.23 0.72
CA ILE A 34 15.35 -0.35 1.85
C ILE A 34 14.83 0.73 2.78
N ALA A 35 15.65 1.72 3.14
CA ALA A 35 15.25 2.81 4.02
C ALA A 35 14.15 3.67 3.40
N ALA A 36 14.16 3.86 2.07
CA ALA A 36 13.10 4.53 1.33
C ALA A 36 11.81 3.70 1.31
N ALA A 37 11.90 2.41 0.95
CA ALA A 37 10.76 1.49 0.94
C ALA A 37 10.07 1.42 2.32
N THR A 38 10.85 1.32 3.38
CA THR A 38 10.35 1.27 4.77
C THR A 38 9.64 2.58 5.15
N ARG A 39 10.19 3.74 4.77
CA ARG A 39 9.53 5.04 5.02
C ARG A 39 8.20 5.16 4.30
N ASP A 40 8.12 4.71 3.05
CA ASP A 40 6.91 4.80 2.26
C ASP A 40 5.84 3.77 2.69
N LEU A 41 6.27 2.63 3.22
CA LEU A 41 5.38 1.68 3.88
C LEU A 41 4.75 2.28 5.14
N VAL A 42 5.54 2.93 6.00
CA VAL A 42 5.04 3.60 7.21
C VAL A 42 4.04 4.72 6.88
N LYS A 43 4.30 5.49 5.81
CA LYS A 43 3.35 6.50 5.29
C LYS A 43 2.04 5.87 4.78
N SER A 44 2.14 4.71 4.14
CA SER A 44 0.96 3.99 3.63
C SER A 44 0.11 3.41 4.78
N GLY A 45 0.75 2.92 5.84
CA GLY A 45 0.08 2.39 7.04
C GLY A 45 -0.57 3.47 7.93
N THR A 46 -0.08 4.71 7.87
CA THR A 46 -0.64 5.83 8.66
C THR A 46 -1.94 6.41 8.10
N CYS A 47 -2.37 6.00 6.91
CA CYS A 47 -3.64 6.44 6.30
C CYS A 47 -4.80 5.43 6.46
N HIS A 48 -4.60 4.30 7.15
CA HIS A 48 -5.65 3.28 7.35
C HIS A 48 -5.94 2.99 8.83
N ARG A 49 -6.16 4.07 9.59
CA ARG A 49 -7.07 4.00 10.74
C ARG A 49 -8.40 4.63 10.36
N ILE A 50 -9.02 4.13 9.29
CA ILE A 50 -10.46 4.30 9.10
C ILE A 50 -11.09 3.16 9.90
N PRO A 51 -11.66 3.39 11.09
CA PRO A 51 -12.60 2.42 11.62
C PRO A 51 -13.70 2.31 10.57
N LEU A 52 -13.87 1.14 9.97
CA LEU A 52 -15.05 0.77 9.21
C LEU A 52 -16.26 0.89 10.16
N ARG A 53 -16.74 2.12 10.38
CA ARG A 53 -18.08 2.37 10.87
C ARG A 53 -18.99 1.99 9.72
N VAL A 54 -19.36 0.71 9.70
CA VAL A 54 -20.62 0.24 9.15
C VAL A 54 -21.71 1.17 9.67
N SER A 55 -22.08 2.17 8.87
CA SER A 55 -23.38 2.81 8.92
C SER A 55 -24.15 2.27 7.74
N LEU A 56 -24.58 1.01 7.87
CA LEU A 56 -25.67 0.48 7.09
C LEU A 56 -26.92 1.25 7.53
N ALA A 57 -27.19 2.35 6.83
CA ALA A 57 -28.45 3.04 6.93
C ALA A 57 -29.57 2.04 6.63
N ARG A 58 -30.48 1.88 7.58
CA ARG A 58 -31.70 1.08 7.47
C ARG A 58 -32.49 1.60 6.27
N VAL A 59 -32.50 0.84 5.17
CA VAL A 59 -33.36 1.11 4.01
C VAL A 59 -34.81 0.84 4.44
N PRO A 60 -35.74 1.81 4.35
CA PRO A 60 -37.16 1.52 4.52
C PRO A 60 -37.65 0.72 3.31
N SER A 61 -38.23 -0.44 3.58
CA SER A 61 -38.87 -1.30 2.56
C SER A 61 -40.14 -0.60 2.07
N PHE A 62 -40.08 0.06 0.92
CA PHE A 62 -41.27 0.42 0.15
C PHE A 62 -41.48 -0.67 -0.90
N SER A 63 -42.45 -1.54 -0.66
CA SER A 63 -43.08 -2.35 -1.69
C SER A 63 -44.54 -2.51 -1.30
N ASP A 64 -45.31 -1.49 -1.68
CA ASP A 64 -46.75 -1.56 -1.89
C ASP A 64 -46.98 -1.37 -3.39
N LEU A 65 -47.98 -2.10 -3.91
CA LEU A 65 -48.59 -2.05 -5.24
C LEU A 65 -47.97 -2.88 -6.38
N GLY A 66 -48.65 -4.01 -6.63
CA GLY A 66 -48.61 -4.83 -7.82
C GLY A 66 -49.59 -5.98 -7.71
#